data_AF-A0A6J6Y412-F1
#
_entry.id   AF-A0A6J6Y412-F1
#
_cell.length_a   1.000
_cell.length_b   1.000
_cell.length_c   1.000
_cell.angle_alpha   90.00
_cell.angle_beta   90.00
_cell.angle_gamma   90.00
#
_symmetry.space_group_name_H-M   'P 1'
#
loop_
_entity.id
_entity.type
_entity.pdbx_description
1 polymer ?
#
loop_
_entity_poly.entity_id
_entity_poly.type
_entity_poly.pdbx_seq_one_letter_code
_entity_poly.pdbx_strand_id
1 'polypeptide(L)'
;MKHHPPTRRIGFILTTVMTISNTASAVKLVSELISGGIGTATQLLASGGSIWLTNVVIFSLWFWDLDRGGPGARAEASKIWPDFLFPQMTDPSYAPSDWHPKFFDYLYMSFTNASAFSPTDVMPMTRWAKALMLLQSTTSLVVVGLVVARAVNILH
;
A
#
# COMPACT_ATOMS: atom_id res chain seq x y z
N MET A 1 -18.36 24.01 -3.36
CA MET A 1 -18.69 22.97 -4.35
C MET A 1 -19.07 21.71 -3.59
N LYS A 2 -20.26 21.15 -3.82
CA LYS A 2 -20.78 20.00 -3.06
C LYS A 2 -19.95 18.75 -3.41
N HIS A 3 -19.11 18.26 -2.50
CA HIS A 3 -18.42 16.99 -2.68
C HIS A 3 -19.46 15.88 -2.88
N HIS A 4 -19.34 15.13 -3.98
CA HIS A 4 -20.20 13.99 -4.25
C HIS A 4 -19.83 12.84 -3.30
N PRO A 5 -20.65 12.51 -2.27
CA PRO A 5 -20.44 11.35 -1.41
C PRO A 5 -20.34 9.97 -2.12
N PRO A 6 -20.85 9.74 -3.36
CA PRO A 6 -20.71 8.43 -4.01
C PRO A 6 -19.27 8.04 -4.37
N THR A 7 -18.39 8.97 -4.77
CA THR A 7 -17.02 8.60 -5.21
C THR A 7 -16.16 8.07 -4.07
N ARG A 8 -16.28 8.65 -2.87
CA ARG A 8 -15.59 8.14 -1.67
C ARG A 8 -16.10 6.76 -1.29
N ARG A 9 -17.42 6.53 -1.31
CA ARG A 9 -17.99 5.19 -1.02
C ARG A 9 -17.52 4.14 -2.02
N ILE A 10 -17.49 4.48 -3.31
CA ILE A 10 -17.00 3.59 -4.37
C ILE A 10 -15.51 3.29 -4.18
N GLY A 11 -14.67 4.29 -3.87
CA GLY A 11 -13.25 4.10 -3.56
C GLY A 11 -13.05 3.13 -2.38
N PHE A 12 -13.74 3.35 -1.27
CA PHE A 12 -13.69 2.45 -0.11
C PHE A 12 -14.16 1.03 -0.44
N ILE A 13 -15.26 0.87 -1.18
CA ILE A 13 -15.78 -0.45 -1.57
C ILE A 13 -14.78 -1.16 -2.47
N LEU A 14 -14.27 -0.48 -3.51
CA LEU A 14 -13.28 -1.04 -4.42
C LEU A 14 -12.01 -1.45 -3.69
N THR A 15 -11.46 -0.58 -2.84
CA THR A 15 -10.26 -0.87 -2.07
C THR A 15 -10.49 -2.05 -1.10
N THR A 16 -11.67 -2.15 -0.48
CA THR A 16 -12.04 -3.29 0.38
C THR A 16 -12.11 -4.58 -0.43
N VAL A 17 -12.80 -4.57 -1.58
CA VAL A 17 -12.91 -5.74 -2.47
C VAL A 17 -11.55 -6.16 -3.00
N MET A 18 -10.71 -5.20 -3.41
CA MET A 18 -9.34 -5.48 -3.86
C MET A 18 -8.49 -6.05 -2.73
N THR A 19 -8.63 -5.55 -1.50
CA THR A 19 -7.94 -6.09 -0.31
C THR A 19 -8.33 -7.55 -0.10
N ILE A 20 -9.63 -7.85 -0.06
CA ILE A 20 -10.13 -9.23 0.11
C ILE A 20 -9.61 -10.14 -1.02
N SER A 21 -9.68 -9.68 -2.26
CA SER A 21 -9.22 -10.43 -3.43
C SER A 21 -7.71 -10.70 -3.41
N ASN A 22 -6.92 -9.70 -3.02
CA ASN A 22 -5.46 -9.83 -2.93
C ASN A 22 -5.05 -10.71 -1.74
N THR A 23 -5.71 -10.59 -0.59
CA THR A 23 -5.50 -11.49 0.54
C THR A 23 -5.86 -12.93 0.19
N ALA A 24 -6.99 -13.16 -0.50
CA ALA A 24 -7.36 -14.49 -0.96
C ALA A 24 -6.34 -15.05 -1.96
N SER A 25 -5.87 -14.24 -2.89
CA SER A 25 -4.81 -14.61 -3.85
C SER A 25 -3.49 -14.93 -3.16
N ALA A 26 -3.10 -14.14 -2.15
CA ALA A 26 -1.91 -14.40 -1.35
C ALA A 26 -2.04 -15.73 -0.58
N VAL A 27 -3.16 -15.97 0.10
CA VAL A 27 -3.42 -17.24 0.81
C VAL A 27 -3.40 -18.42 -0.15
N LYS A 28 -4.00 -18.28 -1.34
CA LYS A 28 -3.97 -19.32 -2.37
C LYS A 28 -2.54 -19.58 -2.86
N LEU A 29 -1.75 -18.54 -3.12
CA LEU A 29 -0.34 -18.69 -3.50
C LEU A 29 0.43 -19.42 -2.39
N VAL A 30 0.26 -19.04 -1.13
CA VAL A 30 0.89 -19.73 0.00
C VAL A 30 0.47 -21.21 0.06
N SER A 31 -0.81 -21.50 -0.14
CA SER A 31 -1.30 -22.89 -0.17
C SER A 31 -0.72 -23.70 -1.33
N GLU A 32 -0.62 -23.12 -2.53
CA GLU A 32 -0.05 -23.77 -3.72
C GLU A 32 1.48 -23.95 -3.59
N LEU A 33 2.14 -23.00 -2.94
CA LEU A 33 3.56 -23.06 -2.59
C LEU A 33 3.86 -24.22 -1.64
N ILE A 34 3.02 -24.41 -0.62
CA ILE A 34 3.16 -25.48 0.37
C ILE A 34 2.77 -26.83 -0.23
N SER A 35 1.73 -26.91 -1.07
CA SER A 35 1.30 -28.15 -1.71
C SER A 35 2.18 -28.59 -2.88
N GLY A 36 3.14 -27.76 -3.31
CA GLY A 36 4.09 -28.06 -4.36
C GLY A 36 3.54 -27.91 -5.79
N GLY A 37 2.41 -27.22 -5.97
CA GLY A 37 1.73 -27.10 -7.27
C GLY A 37 2.42 -26.22 -8.32
N ILE A 38 3.42 -25.42 -7.94
CA ILE A 38 4.13 -24.53 -8.86
C ILE A 38 5.42 -25.21 -9.34
N GLY A 39 5.42 -25.64 -10.61
CA GLY A 39 6.50 -26.42 -11.22
C GLY A 39 7.68 -25.60 -11.79
N THR A 40 7.54 -24.28 -11.96
CA THR A 40 8.56 -23.45 -12.62
C THR A 40 8.84 -22.15 -11.87
N ALA A 41 10.12 -21.82 -11.68
CA ALA A 41 10.57 -20.60 -11.01
C ALA A 41 10.01 -19.30 -11.65
N THR A 42 9.88 -19.25 -12.98
CA THR A 42 9.31 -18.11 -13.69
C THR A 42 7.84 -17.85 -13.34
N GLN A 43 7.04 -18.91 -13.24
CA GLN A 43 5.63 -18.80 -12.88
C GLN A 43 5.48 -18.33 -11.43
N LEU A 44 6.34 -18.84 -10.53
CA LEU A 44 6.40 -18.40 -9.15
C LEU A 44 6.74 -16.91 -9.02
N LEU A 45 7.77 -16.44 -9.72
CA LEU A 45 8.18 -15.04 -9.68
C LEU A 45 7.12 -14.12 -10.28
N ALA A 46 6.47 -14.52 -11.38
CA ALA A 46 5.38 -13.75 -11.98
C ALA A 46 4.15 -13.65 -11.05
N SER A 47 3.72 -14.77 -10.46
CA SER A 47 2.60 -14.80 -9.52
C SER A 47 2.93 -14.03 -8.23
N GLY A 48 4.11 -14.25 -7.65
CA GLY A 48 4.56 -13.53 -6.47
C GLY A 48 4.70 -12.02 -6.68
N GLY A 49 5.34 -11.63 -7.79
CA GLY A 49 5.53 -10.23 -8.16
C GLY A 49 4.21 -9.50 -8.45
N SER A 50 3.25 -10.17 -9.11
CA SER A 50 1.93 -9.58 -9.36
C SER A 50 1.11 -9.38 -8.08
N ILE A 51 1.14 -10.33 -7.14
CA ILE A 51 0.50 -10.18 -5.81
C ILE A 51 1.15 -9.05 -5.03
N TRP A 52 2.48 -8.96 -5.06
CA TRP A 52 3.21 -7.90 -4.39
C TRP A 52 2.89 -6.51 -4.97
N LEU A 53 2.88 -6.36 -6.31
CA LEU A 53 2.49 -5.11 -6.97
C LEU A 53 1.04 -4.72 -6.65
N THR A 54 0.15 -5.71 -6.63
CA THR A 54 -1.26 -5.48 -6.28
C THR A 54 -1.39 -5.01 -4.83
N ASN A 55 -0.59 -5.57 -3.91
CA ASN A 55 -0.52 -5.11 -2.52
C ASN A 55 -0.11 -3.63 -2.44
N VAL A 56 0.91 -3.22 -3.21
CA VAL A 56 1.36 -1.82 -3.28
C VAL A 56 0.24 -0.89 -3.76
N VAL A 57 -0.49 -1.27 -4.81
CA VAL A 57 -1.59 -0.44 -5.35
C VAL A 57 -2.76 -0.35 -4.38
N ILE A 58 -3.13 -1.45 -3.72
CA ILE A 58 -4.23 -1.46 -2.75
C ILE A 58 -3.93 -0.54 -1.57
N PHE A 59 -2.72 -0.65 -1.01
CA PHE A 59 -2.36 0.16 0.14
C PHE A 59 -2.15 1.63 -0.23
N SER A 60 -1.68 1.96 -1.44
CA SER A 60 -1.61 3.35 -1.88
C SER A 60 -3.01 3.99 -1.96
N LEU A 61 -4.02 3.24 -2.40
CA LEU A 61 -5.42 3.67 -2.37
C LEU A 61 -5.95 3.83 -0.95
N TRP A 62 -5.66 2.88 -0.04
CA TRP A 62 -6.02 3.02 1.37
C TRP A 62 -5.44 4.28 1.99
N PHE A 63 -4.15 4.53 1.78
CA PHE A 63 -3.49 5.72 2.32
C PHE A 63 -4.06 7.01 1.71
N TRP A 64 -4.31 7.02 0.40
CA TRP A 64 -4.93 8.14 -0.30
C TRP A 64 -6.33 8.46 0.24
N ASP A 65 -7.19 7.45 0.40
CA ASP A 65 -8.59 7.65 0.80
C ASP A 65 -8.77 7.92 2.29
N LEU A 66 -7.84 7.45 3.15
CA LEU A 66 -7.93 7.64 4.59
C LEU A 66 -7.22 8.91 5.09
N ASP A 67 -6.13 9.33 4.44
CA ASP A 67 -5.38 10.48 4.93
C ASP A 67 -6.23 11.76 4.96
N ARG A 68 -6.16 12.47 6.09
CA ARG A 68 -6.89 13.71 6.38
C ARG A 68 -8.42 13.59 6.23
N GLY A 69 -8.98 12.38 6.32
CA GLY A 69 -10.41 12.13 6.11
C GLY A 69 -10.81 12.02 4.63
N GLY A 70 -9.83 11.88 3.74
CA GLY A 70 -10.00 11.64 2.31
C GLY A 70 -9.87 12.89 1.44
N PRO A 71 -9.93 12.73 0.10
CA PRO A 71 -9.62 13.79 -0.86
C PRO A 71 -10.48 15.05 -0.72
N GLY A 72 -11.76 14.90 -0.33
CA GLY A 72 -12.67 16.03 -0.11
C GLY A 72 -12.33 16.83 1.15
N ALA A 73 -12.04 16.15 2.26
CA ALA A 73 -11.64 16.80 3.51
C ALA A 73 -10.27 17.50 3.39
N ARG A 74 -9.38 16.99 2.50
CA ARG A 74 -8.12 17.64 2.10
C ARG A 74 -8.35 18.92 1.31
N ALA A 75 -9.27 18.92 0.35
CA ALA A 75 -9.60 20.09 -0.46
C ALA A 75 -10.27 21.21 0.36
N GLU A 76 -11.04 20.84 1.40
CA GLU A 76 -11.68 21.79 2.31
C GLU A 76 -10.80 22.23 3.49
N ALA A 77 -9.55 21.74 3.59
CA ALA A 77 -8.64 21.97 4.72
C ALA A 77 -9.27 21.73 6.10
N SER A 78 -10.27 20.84 6.18
CA SER A 78 -11.13 20.66 7.36
C SER A 78 -10.42 20.00 8.56
N LYS A 79 -9.33 19.26 8.31
CA LYS A 79 -8.57 18.54 9.35
C LYS A 79 -7.14 19.10 9.43
N ILE A 80 -6.84 19.74 10.55
CA ILE A 80 -5.56 20.41 10.82
C ILE A 80 -4.40 19.41 10.94
N TRP A 81 -4.66 18.20 11.44
CA TRP A 81 -3.63 17.20 11.74
C TRP A 81 -3.56 16.12 10.64
N PRO A 82 -2.40 15.95 9.96
CA PRO A 82 -2.23 14.92 8.94
C PRO A 82 -2.17 13.51 9.54
N ASP A 83 -2.66 12.50 8.81
CA ASP A 83 -2.48 11.10 9.19
C ASP A 83 -1.09 10.59 8.75
N PHE A 84 -0.56 11.13 7.65
CA PHE A 84 0.82 10.95 7.17
C PHE A 84 1.56 12.29 7.04
N LEU A 85 2.71 12.40 7.70
CA LEU A 85 3.58 13.57 7.65
C LEU A 85 4.65 13.36 6.58
N PHE A 86 4.50 14.06 5.46
CA PHE A 86 5.48 14.05 4.36
C PHE A 86 6.63 15.04 4.64
N PRO A 87 7.86 14.80 4.14
CA PRO A 87 8.99 15.70 4.33
C PRO A 87 8.72 17.15 3.90
N GLN A 88 7.98 17.33 2.80
CA GLN A 88 7.57 18.63 2.26
C GLN A 88 6.67 19.42 3.23
N MET A 89 6.06 18.75 4.21
CA MET A 89 5.26 19.40 5.26
C MET A 89 6.10 19.87 6.46
N THR A 90 7.31 19.33 6.65
CA THR A 90 8.15 19.68 7.81
C THR A 90 8.94 20.95 7.62
N ASP A 91 9.29 21.28 6.37
CA ASP A 91 10.04 22.48 6.04
C ASP A 91 9.49 23.10 4.73
N PRO A 92 8.80 24.26 4.81
CA PRO A 92 8.26 24.95 3.64
C PRO A 92 9.32 25.39 2.62
N SER A 93 10.61 25.42 2.97
CA SER A 93 11.68 25.77 2.03
C SER A 93 11.93 24.69 0.97
N TYR A 94 11.52 23.45 1.24
CA TYR A 94 11.68 22.31 0.31
C TYR A 94 10.43 22.05 -0.55
N ALA A 95 9.41 22.91 -0.48
CA ALA A 95 8.15 22.70 -1.18
C ALA A 95 7.59 24.00 -1.80
N PRO A 96 6.93 23.94 -2.96
CA PRO A 96 6.10 25.03 -3.46
C PRO A 96 5.07 25.50 -2.42
N SER A 97 4.70 26.79 -2.45
CA SER A 97 3.77 27.38 -1.49
C SER A 97 2.35 26.78 -1.54
N ASP A 98 1.99 26.15 -2.66
CA ASP A 98 0.73 25.44 -2.91
C ASP A 98 0.86 23.91 -2.83
N TRP A 99 1.98 23.41 -2.32
CA TRP A 99 2.22 21.97 -2.26
C TRP A 99 1.20 21.26 -1.39
N HIS A 100 0.68 20.15 -1.91
CA HIS A 100 -0.16 19.22 -1.18
C HIS A 100 0.10 17.80 -1.70
N PRO A 101 -0.03 16.76 -0.85
CA PRO A 101 0.22 15.40 -1.27
C PRO A 101 -0.78 14.97 -2.34
N LYS A 102 -0.27 14.42 -3.44
CA LYS A 102 -1.01 13.85 -4.57
C LYS A 102 -0.93 12.32 -4.51
N PHE A 103 -1.75 11.64 -5.30
CA PHE A 103 -1.82 10.17 -5.29
C PHE A 103 -0.45 9.49 -5.44
N PHE A 104 0.42 10.05 -6.28
CA PHE A 104 1.76 9.52 -6.51
C PHE A 104 2.62 9.50 -5.24
N ASP A 105 2.47 10.47 -4.33
CA ASP A 105 3.19 10.49 -3.06
C ASP A 105 2.80 9.30 -2.17
N TYR A 106 1.52 8.89 -2.20
CA TYR A 106 1.03 7.70 -1.50
C TYR A 106 1.42 6.40 -2.20
N LEU A 107 1.52 6.40 -3.53
CA LEU A 107 2.04 5.27 -4.29
C LEU A 107 3.51 5.03 -3.96
N TYR A 108 4.31 6.09 -3.94
CA TYR A 108 5.71 6.06 -3.53
C TYR A 108 5.83 5.54 -2.09
N MET A 109 5.10 6.14 -1.15
CA MET A 109 5.07 5.69 0.25
C MET A 109 4.66 4.22 0.40
N SER A 110 3.66 3.77 -0.36
CA SER A 110 3.21 2.39 -0.34
C SER A 110 4.28 1.44 -0.88
N PHE A 111 4.94 1.80 -1.97
CA PHE A 111 6.02 1.03 -2.56
C PHE A 111 7.20 0.90 -1.60
N THR A 112 7.61 2.00 -0.96
CA THR A 112 8.73 2.03 -0.02
C THR A 112 8.41 1.25 1.26
N ASN A 113 7.21 1.40 1.82
CA ASN A 113 6.74 0.63 2.97
C ASN A 113 6.61 -0.87 2.68
N ALA A 114 6.17 -1.25 1.48
CA ALA A 114 6.11 -2.66 1.05
C ALA A 114 7.48 -3.27 0.78
N SER A 115 8.46 -2.47 0.37
CA SER A 115 9.82 -2.94 0.04
C SER A 115 10.72 -3.04 1.26
N ALA A 116 10.48 -2.25 2.32
CA ALA A 116 11.32 -2.16 3.52
C ALA A 116 12.81 -1.80 3.28
N PHE A 117 13.19 -1.42 2.06
CA PHE A 117 14.57 -1.07 1.66
C PHE A 117 14.81 0.44 1.47
N SER A 118 13.82 1.29 1.75
CA SER A 118 13.88 2.74 1.47
C SER A 118 13.97 3.57 2.75
N PRO A 119 14.56 4.77 2.72
CA PRO A 119 14.48 5.71 3.83
C PRO A 119 13.00 6.00 4.15
N THR A 120 12.57 5.66 5.37
CA THR A 120 11.23 5.99 5.88
C THR A 120 11.13 7.50 6.05
N ASP A 121 10.70 8.17 4.99
CA ASP A 121 10.60 9.62 4.86
C ASP A 121 9.20 10.14 5.26
N VAL A 122 8.15 9.33 5.06
CA VAL A 122 6.79 9.65 5.50
C VAL A 122 6.47 9.02 6.86
N MET A 123 6.13 9.86 7.85
CA MET A 123 5.83 9.41 9.21
C MET A 123 4.32 9.17 9.42
N PRO A 124 3.89 7.97 9.89
CA PRO A 124 2.50 7.72 10.27
C PRO A 124 2.19 8.37 11.63
N MET A 125 1.31 9.38 11.62
CA MET A 125 0.99 10.17 12.81
C MET A 125 -0.15 9.55 13.62
N THR A 126 -1.14 8.94 12.98
CA THR A 126 -2.31 8.36 13.66
C THR A 126 -2.21 6.86 13.86
N ARG A 127 -2.97 6.33 14.83
CA ARG A 127 -2.97 4.89 15.17
C ARG A 127 -3.37 4.00 13.99
N TRP A 128 -4.34 4.44 13.20
CA TRP A 128 -4.78 3.70 12.01
C TRP A 128 -3.74 3.72 10.88
N ALA A 129 -3.05 4.85 10.66
CA ALA A 129 -1.94 4.93 9.72
C ALA A 129 -0.82 3.94 10.10
N LYS A 130 -0.45 3.89 11.38
CA LYS A 130 0.52 2.92 11.92
C LYS A 130 0.07 1.47 11.70
N ALA A 131 -1.19 1.16 11.98
CA ALA A 131 -1.74 -0.17 11.80
C ALA A 131 -1.75 -0.62 10.32
N LEU A 132 -2.11 0.27 9.39
CA LEU A 132 -2.11 -0.03 7.96
C LEU A 132 -0.71 -0.24 7.41
N MET A 133 0.25 0.62 7.79
CA MET A 133 1.66 0.43 7.39
C MET A 133 2.22 -0.89 7.92
N LEU A 134 1.90 -1.25 9.17
CA LEU A 134 2.28 -2.53 9.77
C LEU A 134 1.66 -3.72 9.01
N LEU A 135 0.37 -3.64 8.68
CA LEU A 135 -0.32 -4.70 7.94
C LEU A 135 0.27 -4.89 6.54
N GLN A 136 0.53 -3.80 5.83
CA GLN A 136 1.12 -3.84 4.50
C GLN A 136 2.52 -4.46 4.52
N SER A 137 3.41 -3.97 5.40
CA SER A 137 4.78 -4.44 5.49
C SER A 137 4.84 -5.92 5.89
N THR A 138 4.03 -6.34 6.86
CA THR A 138 3.93 -7.75 7.25
C THR A 138 3.47 -8.62 6.08
N THR A 139 2.44 -8.20 5.35
CA THR A 139 1.93 -8.94 4.18
C THR A 139 2.99 -9.04 3.08
N SER A 140 3.69 -7.93 2.77
CA SER A 140 4.76 -7.92 1.77
C SER A 140 5.93 -8.82 2.18
N LEU A 141 6.34 -8.81 3.45
CA LEU A 141 7.41 -9.68 3.94
C LEU A 141 7.05 -11.17 3.80
N VAL A 142 5.81 -11.55 4.12
CA VAL A 142 5.34 -12.93 3.96
C VAL A 142 5.36 -13.34 2.48
N VAL A 143 4.80 -12.51 1.59
CA VAL A 143 4.74 -12.82 0.15
C VAL A 143 6.15 -12.94 -0.44
N VAL A 144 7.01 -11.94 -0.24
CA VAL A 144 8.37 -11.93 -0.78
C VAL A 144 9.20 -13.06 -0.19
N GLY A 145 9.14 -13.26 1.13
CA GLY A 145 9.90 -14.32 1.82
C GLY A 145 9.55 -15.72 1.31
N LEU A 146 8.26 -16.03 1.14
CA LEU A 146 7.82 -17.33 0.64
C LEU A 146 8.17 -17.54 -0.84
N VAL A 147 8.04 -16.50 -1.65
CA VAL A 147 8.43 -16.54 -3.08
C VAL A 147 9.93 -16.80 -3.22
N VAL A 148 10.77 -16.10 -2.46
CA VAL A 148 12.23 -16.31 -2.48
C VAL A 148 12.58 -17.71 -1.97
N ALA A 149 12.02 -18.14 -0.84
CA ALA A 149 12.30 -19.45 -0.26
C ALA A 149 11.97 -20.59 -1.23
N ARG A 150 10.81 -20.52 -1.91
CA ARG A 150 10.45 -21.53 -2.89
C ARG A 150 11.27 -21.43 -4.17
N ALA A 151 11.58 -20.23 -4.66
CA ALA A 151 12.41 -20.07 -5.85
C ALA A 151 13.78 -20.75 -5.66
N VAL A 152 14.39 -20.60 -4.49
CA VAL A 152 15.64 -21.29 -4.13
C VAL A 152 15.45 -22.80 -4.09
N ASN A 153 14.35 -23.31 -3.51
CA ASN A 153 14.05 -24.74 -3.44
C ASN A 153 13.70 -25.38 -4.81
N ILE A 154 13.39 -24.60 -5.84
CA ILE A 154 13.15 -25.12 -7.20
C ILE A 154 14.47 -25.16 -8.00
N LEU A 155 15.41 -24.27 -7.69
CA LEU A 155 16.71 -24.17 -8.38
C LEU A 155 17.76 -25.15 -7.84
N HIS A 156 17.56 -25.70 -6.65
CA HIS A 156 18.38 -26.72 -6.00
C HIS A 156 17.64 -28.07 -5.97
#